data_AF-A0AAD8WIC6-F1
#
_entry.id   AF-A0AAD8WIC6-F1
#
_cell.length_a   1.000
_cell.length_b   1.000
_cell.length_c   1.000
_cell.angle_alpha   90.00
_cell.angle_beta   90.00
_cell.angle_gamma   90.00
#
_symmetry.space_group_name_H-M   'P 1'
#
loop_
_entity.id
_entity.type
_entity.pdbx_description
1 polymer ?
#
loop_
_entity_poly.entity_id
_entity_poly.type
_entity_poly.pdbx_seq_one_letter_code
_entity_poly.pdbx_strand_id
1 'polypeptide(L)'
;MGAVNGMTPKGKVDETCMQSREIWTGVTYGVAANMLLHGMEHQGFITAEGIFLAGWTEDGYGYWFQTPEGWTTDGHYRSLIYIRPLAIWAMQCALSPPKAILEAPKVNMMDIIHASAQAARAANKINVRKIAPDNRCIPISTFQCEC
;
A
#
# COMPACT_ATOMS: atom_id res chain seq x y z
N MET A 1 13.76 -12.13 -7.93
CA MET A 1 13.05 -12.83 -6.84
C MET A 1 12.33 -11.90 -5.86
N GLY A 2 12.73 -10.62 -5.72
CA GLY A 2 12.11 -9.67 -4.78
C GLY A 2 13.05 -9.30 -3.64
N ALA A 3 12.54 -8.62 -2.60
CA ALA A 3 13.32 -8.19 -1.45
C ALA A 3 13.23 -9.22 -0.30
N VAL A 4 14.38 -9.75 0.13
CA VAL A 4 14.45 -10.63 1.31
C VAL A 4 14.22 -9.84 2.58
N ASN A 5 13.51 -10.41 3.55
CA ASN A 5 13.13 -9.71 4.78
C ASN A 5 14.32 -9.33 5.66
N GLY A 6 15.35 -10.18 5.71
CA GLY A 6 16.52 -9.99 6.56
C GLY A 6 17.84 -10.17 5.82
N MET A 7 18.71 -9.18 5.93
CA MET A 7 20.07 -9.24 5.42
C MET A 7 21.05 -8.71 6.46
N THR A 8 22.11 -9.46 6.70
CA THR A 8 23.21 -9.03 7.57
C THR A 8 23.99 -7.88 6.93
N PRO A 9 24.67 -7.02 7.71
CA PRO A 9 25.53 -5.95 7.16
C PRO A 9 26.67 -6.45 6.25
N LYS A 10 26.96 -7.76 6.28
CA LYS A 10 27.94 -8.42 5.40
C LYS A 10 27.35 -8.87 4.06
N GLY A 11 26.08 -8.57 3.78
CA GLY A 11 25.38 -8.95 2.55
C GLY A 11 24.88 -10.40 2.51
N LYS A 12 25.01 -11.16 3.61
CA LYS A 12 24.44 -12.52 3.71
C LYS A 12 22.98 -12.44 4.18
N VAL A 13 22.10 -13.26 3.60
CA VAL A 13 20.72 -13.46 4.10
C VAL A 13 20.76 -13.85 5.58
N ASP A 14 19.87 -13.25 6.36
CA ASP A 14 19.72 -13.57 7.77
C ASP A 14 18.94 -14.89 7.95
N GLU A 15 19.56 -15.86 8.62
CA GLU A 15 19.00 -17.20 8.86
C GLU A 15 18.49 -17.39 10.29
N THR A 16 18.55 -16.36 11.15
CA THR A 16 18.20 -16.43 12.57
C THR A 16 16.73 -16.80 12.82
N CYS A 17 15.84 -16.50 11.87
CA CYS A 17 14.46 -16.99 11.90
C CYS A 17 13.99 -17.49 10.52
N MET A 18 12.85 -18.19 10.50
CA MET A 18 12.26 -18.66 9.24
C MET A 18 11.80 -17.49 8.38
N GLN A 19 11.34 -16.39 8.98
CA GLN A 19 10.79 -15.26 8.24
C GLN A 19 11.87 -14.36 7.66
N SER A 20 13.06 -14.28 8.27
CA SER A 20 14.15 -13.42 7.82
C SER A 20 14.73 -13.87 6.47
N ARG A 21 14.70 -15.18 6.20
CA ARG A 21 15.14 -15.78 4.92
C ARG A 21 14.06 -15.80 3.83
N GLU A 22 12.84 -15.37 4.15
CA GLU A 22 11.76 -15.31 3.17
C GLU A 22 11.76 -13.98 2.43
N ILE A 23 11.22 -14.03 1.21
CA ILE A 23 10.83 -12.86 0.43
C ILE A 23 9.31 -12.78 0.53
N TRP A 24 8.79 -11.72 1.14
CA TRP A 24 7.35 -11.50 1.20
C TRP A 24 6.91 -10.64 0.03
N THR A 25 5.95 -11.16 -0.74
CA THR A 25 5.50 -10.56 -2.00
C THR A 25 4.90 -9.19 -1.78
N GLY A 26 3.98 -9.07 -0.82
CA GLY A 26 3.35 -7.79 -0.48
C GLY A 26 4.30 -6.78 0.17
N VAL A 27 5.26 -7.24 0.98
CA VAL A 27 6.29 -6.35 1.55
C VAL A 27 7.17 -5.80 0.44
N THR A 28 7.57 -6.65 -0.51
CA THR A 28 8.38 -6.22 -1.66
C THR A 28 7.66 -5.17 -2.49
N TYR A 29 6.37 -5.34 -2.78
CA TYR A 29 5.59 -4.30 -3.46
C TYR A 29 5.41 -3.03 -2.63
N GLY A 30 5.24 -3.13 -1.31
CA GLY A 30 5.21 -1.97 -0.42
C GLY A 30 6.52 -1.19 -0.44
N VAL A 31 7.65 -1.88 -0.38
CA VAL A 31 9.00 -1.29 -0.49
C VAL A 31 9.19 -0.65 -1.87
N ALA A 32 8.78 -1.33 -2.94
CA ALA A 32 8.83 -0.78 -4.29
C ALA A 32 8.01 0.51 -4.41
N ALA A 33 6.78 0.53 -3.90
CA ALA A 33 5.95 1.74 -3.87
C ALA A 33 6.61 2.88 -3.08
N ASN A 34 7.25 2.56 -1.94
CA ASN A 34 7.99 3.55 -1.16
C ASN A 34 9.20 4.10 -1.93
N MET A 35 9.95 3.25 -2.63
CA MET A 35 11.04 3.68 -3.52
C MET A 35 10.54 4.65 -4.58
N LEU A 36 9.39 4.37 -5.21
CA LEU A 36 8.78 5.28 -6.18
C LEU A 36 8.42 6.64 -5.56
N LEU A 37 7.83 6.65 -4.35
CA LEU A 37 7.51 7.89 -3.63
C LEU A 37 8.75 8.75 -3.32
N HIS A 38 9.92 8.12 -3.17
CA HIS A 38 11.20 8.80 -2.93
C HIS A 38 12.00 9.08 -4.21
N GLY A 39 11.39 8.95 -5.39
CA GLY A 39 12.07 9.22 -6.67
C GLY A 39 13.10 8.16 -7.09
N MET A 40 13.12 7.01 -6.42
CA MET A 40 13.99 5.87 -6.75
C MET A 40 13.30 4.96 -7.77
N GLU A 41 12.92 5.52 -8.92
CA GLU A 41 12.05 4.85 -9.91
C GLU A 41 12.64 3.50 -10.37
N HIS A 42 13.90 3.51 -10.81
CA HIS A 42 14.60 2.33 -11.30
C HIS A 42 14.66 1.20 -10.25
N GLN A 43 15.01 1.54 -9.01
CA GLN A 43 15.08 0.58 -7.90
C GLN A 43 13.71 0.03 -7.53
N GLY A 44 12.68 0.89 -7.54
CA GLY A 44 11.29 0.49 -7.29
C GLY A 44 10.81 -0.53 -8.30
N PHE A 45 11.00 -0.28 -9.60
CA PHE A 45 10.60 -1.21 -10.65
C PHE A 45 11.41 -2.51 -10.63
N ILE A 46 12.73 -2.46 -10.47
CA ILE A 46 13.56 -3.69 -10.37
C ILE A 46 13.14 -4.55 -9.16
N THR A 47 12.85 -3.90 -8.03
CA THR A 47 12.42 -4.60 -6.81
C THR A 47 11.09 -5.34 -7.03
N ALA A 48 10.11 -4.69 -7.67
CA ALA A 48 8.83 -5.29 -8.01
C ALA A 48 8.93 -6.34 -9.13
N GLU A 49 9.75 -6.09 -10.16
CA GLU A 49 10.04 -7.02 -11.25
C GLU A 49 10.55 -8.36 -10.70
N GLY A 50 11.33 -8.33 -9.62
CA GLY A 50 11.79 -9.53 -8.95
C GLY A 50 10.66 -10.48 -8.53
N ILE A 51 9.49 -9.97 -8.15
CA ILE A 51 8.30 -10.79 -7.81
C ILE A 51 7.63 -11.34 -9.06
N PHE A 52 7.55 -10.52 -10.13
CA PHE A 52 7.02 -10.94 -11.42
C PHE A 52 7.87 -12.07 -12.03
N LEU A 53 9.19 -11.89 -12.13
CA LEU A 53 10.11 -12.89 -12.66
C LEU A 53 10.12 -14.19 -11.85
N ALA A 54 9.98 -14.13 -10.51
CA ALA A 54 9.95 -15.35 -9.72
C ALA A 54 8.58 -16.05 -9.76
N GLY A 55 7.48 -15.31 -9.79
CA GLY A 55 6.14 -15.88 -9.63
C GLY A 55 5.36 -16.13 -10.92
N TRP A 56 5.64 -15.37 -11.99
CA TRP A 56 4.73 -15.24 -13.14
C TRP A 56 5.34 -15.59 -14.50
N THR A 57 6.67 -15.64 -14.63
CA THR A 57 7.31 -16.05 -15.90
C THR A 57 7.35 -17.57 -16.06
N GLU A 58 7.56 -18.02 -17.30
CA GLU A 58 7.70 -19.45 -17.63
C GLU A 58 8.87 -20.11 -16.89
N ASP A 59 10.00 -19.39 -16.74
CA ASP A 59 11.18 -19.85 -16.00
C ASP A 59 11.05 -19.69 -14.47
N GLY A 60 9.92 -19.16 -13.99
CA GLY A 60 9.65 -18.92 -12.57
C GLY A 60 9.11 -20.14 -11.84
N TYR A 61 8.61 -19.93 -10.62
CA TYR A 61 8.07 -20.98 -9.76
C TYR A 61 6.59 -21.34 -10.03
N GLY A 62 5.93 -20.65 -10.96
CA GLY A 62 4.57 -20.98 -11.40
C GLY A 62 3.44 -20.62 -10.43
N TYR A 63 3.49 -19.43 -9.84
CA TYR A 63 2.50 -18.95 -8.86
C TYR A 63 1.37 -18.09 -9.47
N TRP A 64 1.17 -18.18 -10.79
CA TRP A 64 0.09 -17.45 -11.49
C TRP A 64 -1.28 -17.70 -10.85
N PHE A 65 -2.03 -16.61 -10.64
CA PHE A 65 -3.37 -16.62 -10.02
C PHE A 65 -3.47 -17.18 -8.59
N GLN A 66 -2.32 -17.47 -7.95
CA GLN A 66 -2.27 -18.02 -6.59
C GLN A 66 -1.09 -17.47 -5.79
N THR A 67 -0.67 -16.24 -6.08
CA THR A 67 0.51 -15.59 -5.49
C THR A 67 0.58 -15.81 -3.97
N PRO A 68 1.68 -16.40 -3.46
CA PRO A 68 1.82 -16.69 -2.04
C PRO A 68 2.15 -15.45 -1.21
N GLU A 69 2.06 -15.62 0.10
CA GLU A 69 2.58 -14.63 1.05
C GLU A 69 4.07 -14.39 0.81
N GLY A 70 4.84 -15.46 0.67
CA GLY A 70 6.26 -15.35 0.39
C GLY A 70 6.87 -16.68 -0.01
N TRP A 71 8.14 -16.63 -0.38
CA TRP A 71 8.94 -17.79 -0.75
C TRP A 71 10.37 -17.67 -0.22
N THR A 72 11.05 -18.79 -0.09
CA THR A 72 12.50 -18.83 0.16
C THR A 72 13.27 -18.65 -1.14
N THR A 73 14.60 -18.52 -1.05
CA THR A 73 15.51 -18.47 -2.20
C THR A 73 15.45 -19.71 -3.09
N ASP A 74 14.98 -20.83 -2.54
CA ASP A 74 14.84 -22.10 -3.25
C ASP A 74 13.48 -22.23 -3.96
N GLY A 75 12.59 -21.24 -3.82
CA GLY A 75 11.24 -21.28 -4.41
C GLY A 75 10.24 -22.12 -3.61
N HIS A 76 10.51 -22.41 -2.33
CA HIS A 76 9.48 -22.98 -1.45
C HIS A 76 8.57 -21.87 -0.97
N TYR A 77 7.27 -21.98 -1.24
CA TYR A 77 6.28 -20.97 -0.88
C TYR A 77 5.69 -21.19 0.51
N ARG A 78 5.13 -20.12 1.07
CA ARG A 78 4.25 -20.14 2.22
C ARG A 78 2.94 -19.43 1.90
N SER A 79 1.82 -20.09 2.18
CA SER A 79 0.45 -19.55 2.06
C SER A 79 0.11 -19.00 0.67
N LEU A 80 -0.32 -19.86 -0.26
CA LEU A 80 -0.85 -19.45 -1.58
C LEU A 80 -2.15 -18.63 -1.47
N ILE A 81 -2.50 -17.93 -2.56
CA ILE A 81 -3.73 -17.13 -2.70
C ILE A 81 -3.83 -16.11 -1.54
N TYR A 82 -2.76 -15.36 -1.34
CA TYR A 82 -2.64 -14.47 -0.18
C TYR A 82 -3.02 -13.03 -0.51
N ILE A 83 -3.48 -12.29 0.51
CA ILE A 83 -3.98 -10.93 0.33
C ILE A 83 -2.87 -9.88 0.16
N ARG A 84 -1.73 -10.05 0.84
CA ARG A 84 -0.64 -9.07 0.85
C ARG A 84 -0.08 -8.70 -0.54
N PRO A 85 0.06 -9.62 -1.53
CA PRO A 85 0.48 -9.25 -2.88
C PRO A 85 -0.38 -8.17 -3.56
N LEU A 86 -1.62 -7.91 -3.13
CA LEU A 86 -2.44 -6.80 -3.65
C LEU A 86 -1.81 -5.42 -3.39
N ALA A 87 -0.80 -5.33 -2.53
CA ALA A 87 0.01 -4.13 -2.31
C ALA A 87 0.68 -3.58 -3.58
N ILE A 88 0.75 -4.35 -4.69
CA ILE A 88 1.21 -3.83 -5.98
C ILE A 88 0.46 -2.55 -6.42
N TRP A 89 -0.82 -2.41 -6.06
CA TRP A 89 -1.61 -1.21 -6.35
C TRP A 89 -1.09 0.05 -5.64
N ALA A 90 -0.33 -0.09 -4.55
CA ALA A 90 0.33 1.05 -3.91
C ALA A 90 1.36 1.68 -4.86
N MET A 91 1.97 0.92 -5.77
CA MET A 91 2.86 1.47 -6.80
C MET A 91 2.09 2.36 -7.77
N GLN A 92 0.88 1.96 -8.17
CA GLN A 92 0.02 2.81 -9.01
C GLN A 92 -0.34 4.12 -8.31
N CYS A 93 -0.65 4.07 -7.01
CA CYS A 93 -0.89 5.26 -6.21
C CYS A 93 0.36 6.16 -6.11
N ALA A 94 1.56 5.57 -6.04
CA ALA A 94 2.81 6.33 -6.03
C ALA A 94 3.11 7.01 -7.38
N LEU A 95 2.82 6.34 -8.50
CA LEU A 95 3.01 6.87 -9.85
C LEU A 95 1.97 7.95 -10.21
N SER A 96 0.73 7.74 -9.81
CA SER A 96 -0.40 8.62 -10.11
C SER A 96 -1.21 8.85 -8.84
N PRO A 97 -0.76 9.74 -7.94
CA PRO A 97 -1.47 10.03 -6.71
C PRO A 97 -2.88 10.54 -7.04
N PRO A 98 -3.92 10.01 -6.35
CA PRO A 98 -5.27 10.48 -6.57
C PRO A 98 -5.34 11.98 -6.27
N LYS A 99 -6.00 12.74 -7.15
CA LYS A 99 -6.25 14.16 -6.89
C LYS A 99 -7.07 14.25 -5.61
N ALA A 100 -6.53 14.91 -4.59
CA ALA A 100 -7.28 15.20 -3.39
C ALA A 100 -8.50 16.05 -3.79
N ILE A 101 -9.70 15.54 -3.51
CA ILE A 101 -10.92 16.33 -3.62
C ILE A 101 -10.94 17.23 -2.40
N LEU A 102 -10.33 18.42 -2.54
CA LEU A 102 -10.23 19.40 -1.46
C LEU A 102 -11.59 20.07 -1.18
N GLU A 103 -12.45 20.15 -2.18
CA GLU A 103 -13.79 20.72 -2.06
C GLU A 103 -14.85 19.62 -1.94
N ALA A 104 -15.73 19.74 -0.95
CA ALA A 104 -16.84 18.81 -0.81
C ALA A 104 -17.68 18.76 -2.10
N PRO A 105 -18.08 17.57 -2.58
CA PRO A 105 -18.98 17.44 -3.71
C PRO A 105 -20.25 18.27 -3.43
N LYS A 106 -20.58 19.19 -4.33
CA LYS A 106 -21.82 19.97 -4.24
C LYS A 106 -22.97 19.04 -4.57
N VAL A 107 -23.54 18.39 -3.56
CA VAL A 107 -24.74 17.57 -3.72
C VAL A 107 -25.93 18.49 -3.94
N ASN A 108 -26.54 18.44 -5.12
CA ASN A 108 -27.78 19.16 -5.39
C ASN A 108 -28.92 18.44 -4.67
N MET A 109 -29.65 19.16 -3.80
CA MET A 109 -30.65 18.57 -2.91
C MET A 109 -31.81 17.90 -3.67
N MET A 110 -32.04 18.30 -4.93
CA MET A 110 -33.08 17.69 -5.78
C MET A 110 -32.68 16.32 -6.33
N ASP A 111 -31.40 15.99 -6.44
CA ASP A 111 -30.93 14.68 -6.92
C ASP A 111 -31.13 13.58 -5.85
N ILE A 112 -31.19 13.96 -4.56
CA ILE A 112 -31.46 13.03 -3.45
C ILE A 112 -32.91 12.53 -3.46
N ILE A 113 -33.85 13.32 -4.01
CA ILE A 113 -35.28 13.02 -3.97
C ILE A 113 -35.65 11.85 -4.90
N HIS A 114 -34.83 11.58 -5.92
CA HIS A 114 -35.03 10.43 -6.82
C HIS A 114 -34.42 9.11 -6.32
N ALA A 115 -33.62 9.12 -5.25
CA ALA A 115 -33.18 7.89 -4.58
C ALA A 115 -34.29 7.42 -3.62
N SER A 116 -34.60 6.12 -3.69
CA SER A 116 -35.73 5.48 -3.00
C SER A 116 -35.93 5.93 -1.54
N ALA A 117 -37.16 5.83 -1.04
CA ALA A 117 -37.56 6.20 0.33
C ALA A 117 -36.69 5.59 1.47
N GLN A 118 -35.85 4.59 1.17
CA GLN A 118 -34.85 4.05 2.09
C GLN A 118 -33.64 4.98 2.31
N ALA A 119 -33.21 5.76 1.31
CA ALA A 119 -32.10 6.71 1.43
C ALA A 119 -32.49 7.94 2.29
N ALA A 120 -33.72 8.43 2.14
CA ALA A 120 -34.25 9.54 2.94
C ALA A 120 -34.29 9.24 4.45
N ARG A 121 -34.47 7.97 4.85
CA ARG A 121 -34.44 7.55 6.25
C ARG A 121 -33.04 7.52 6.86
N ALA A 122 -31.99 7.35 6.06
CA ALA A 122 -30.60 7.38 6.52
C ALA A 122 -30.13 8.82 6.80
N ALA A 123 -30.56 9.79 6.00
CA ALA A 123 -30.24 11.20 6.19
C ALA A 123 -30.75 11.77 7.53
N ASN A 124 -31.95 11.36 7.98
CA ASN A 124 -32.52 11.78 9.27
C ASN A 124 -31.78 11.23 10.50
N LYS A 125 -30.86 10.26 10.34
CA LYS A 125 -30.04 9.72 11.44
C LYS A 125 -28.69 10.39 11.59
N ILE A 126 -28.23 11.16 10.61
CA ILE A 126 -26.98 11.93 10.71
C ILE A 126 -27.31 13.28 11.33
N ASN A 127 -27.67 13.26 12.62
CA ASN A 127 -27.73 14.46 13.43
C ASN A 127 -26.27 14.84 13.76
N VAL A 128 -25.62 15.52 12.81
CA VAL A 128 -24.30 16.11 13.03
C VAL A 128 -24.45 17.15 14.14
N ARG A 129 -24.04 16.80 15.36
CA ARG A 129 -23.83 17.79 16.42
C ARG A 129 -22.73 18.73 15.92
N LYS A 130 -23.09 19.96 15.56
CA LYS A 130 -22.12 21.04 15.33
C LYS A 130 -21.38 21.28 16.65
N ILE A 131 -20.18 20.74 16.76
CA ILE A 131 -19.22 21.17 17.77
C ILE A 131 -18.66 22.50 17.27
N ALA A 132 -18.88 23.58 18.02
CA ALA A 132 -18.30 24.89 17.72
C ALA A 132 -16.76 24.78 17.73
N PRO A 133 -16.05 25.52 16.86
CA PRO A 133 -14.59 25.52 16.91
C PRO A 133 -14.13 26.12 18.24
N ASP A 134 -13.35 25.36 18.99
CA ASP A 134 -12.66 25.83 20.20
C ASP A 134 -11.46 26.69 19.75
N ASN A 135 -11.55 28.00 19.94
CA ASN A 135 -10.54 28.99 19.57
C ASN A 135 -9.33 28.98 20.52
N ARG A 136 -8.76 27.81 20.79
CA ARG A 136 -7.48 27.70 21.51
C ARG A 136 -6.34 27.58 20.50
N CYS A 137 -5.70 28.72 20.23
CA CYS A 137 -4.45 28.82 19.51
C CYS A 137 -3.39 27.91 20.15
N ILE A 138 -2.95 26.88 19.41
CA ILE A 138 -1.76 26.10 19.75
C ILE A 138 -0.58 26.83 19.09
N PRO A 139 0.46 27.23 19.84
CA PRO A 139 1.58 27.97 19.27
C PRO A 139 2.40 27.06 18.36
N ILE A 140 2.72 27.57 17.17
CA ILE A 140 3.65 26.96 16.22
C ILE A 140 5.04 26.98 16.85
N SER A 141 5.57 25.82 17.23
CA SER A 141 6.99 25.67 17.50
C SER A 141 7.69 25.36 16.18
N THR A 142 8.49 26.32 15.73
CA THR A 142 9.45 26.22 14.64
C THR A 142 10.46 25.10 14.91
N PHE A 143 10.51 24.08 14.05
CA PHE A 143 11.72 23.27 13.87
C PHE A 143 12.51 23.86 12.70
N GLN A 144 13.54 24.65 13.02
CA GLN A 144 14.62 24.98 12.09
C GLN A 144 15.44 23.71 11.84
N CYS A 145 15.63 23.38 10.56
CA CYS A 145 16.64 22.42 10.12
C CYS A 145 17.78 23.27 9.54
N GLU A 146 18.91 23.34 10.24
CA GLU A 146 20.15 23.87 9.68
C GLU A 146 20.82 22.81 8.81
N CYS A 147 21.48 23.31 7.75
CA CYS A 147 22.10 22.60 6.64
C CYS A 147 23.19 21.60 7.02
#